data_AF-A0A7X3HRK1-F1
#
_entry.id   AF-A0A7X3HRK1-F1
#
_cell.length_a   1.000
_cell.length_b   1.000
_cell.length_c   1.000
_cell.angle_alpha   90.00
_cell.angle_beta   90.00
_cell.angle_gamma   90.00
#
_symmetry.space_group_name_H-M   'P 1'
#
loop_
_entity.id
_entity.type
_entity.pdbx_description
1 polymer ?
#
loop_
_entity_poly.entity_id
_entity_poly.type
_entity_poly.pdbx_seq_one_letter_code
_entity_poly.pdbx_strand_id
1 'polypeptide(L)'
;MAICAFIWHGGNMAITPSFKRVALDDLSLSTITHRAADSFEVELDDWSQFHQALAKLESIDREADTAALGSTKWLFRGHADSEWPIISTLERFNPSIDTLEEYYAYAYRPRYGIESATGQQWNIRPPHEFAEEFGQAAVVLTGFNTQPDEYAYLVYLRHHGFPSPLLDWTRSPYVAAFFAYSRAYEQRQERVAVFAYLEATGRGKATSPASPTIYSFGPYTRTAPRHYIQQAEYTLCLRKRSGEGRHGICSHMEAFASRDAIQDVLVKFTLPRSEWRRALGYLDQHNMNAHTLYGSVDRLMETVAVREMLLNAD
;
A
#
# COMPACT_ATOMS: atom_id res chain seq x y z
N MET A 1 13.98 -3.79 6.95
CA MET A 1 14.03 -3.46 5.51
C MET A 1 12.65 -3.00 5.11
N ALA A 2 12.47 -1.71 4.81
CA ALA A 2 11.15 -1.07 4.77
C ALA A 2 10.80 -0.59 3.36
N ILE A 3 9.50 -0.30 3.22
CA ILE A 3 8.65 0.11 2.08
C ILE A 3 9.28 0.77 0.83
N CYS A 4 10.53 1.26 0.81
CA CYS A 4 11.04 2.12 -0.27
C CYS A 4 12.53 2.03 -0.64
N ALA A 5 13.25 0.93 -0.41
CA ALA A 5 14.70 0.92 -0.68
C ALA A 5 15.22 -0.20 -1.59
N PHE A 6 14.63 -0.43 -2.77
CA PHE A 6 15.34 -1.12 -3.87
C PHE A 6 14.86 -0.61 -5.23
N ILE A 7 15.83 -0.21 -6.08
CA ILE A 7 15.67 0.36 -7.42
C ILE A 7 15.01 -0.66 -8.34
N TRP A 8 13.90 -0.27 -9.00
CA TRP A 8 13.26 -1.09 -10.03
C TRP A 8 14.19 -1.25 -11.23
N HIS A 9 14.46 -2.50 -11.62
CA HIS A 9 15.16 -2.83 -12.84
C HIS A 9 14.10 -3.39 -13.80
N GLY A 10 13.87 -2.67 -14.89
CA GLY A 10 12.72 -2.90 -15.77
C GLY A 10 12.62 -4.34 -16.30
N GLY A 11 11.45 -4.93 -16.13
CA GLY A 11 11.10 -6.24 -16.66
C GLY A 11 9.59 -6.48 -16.61
N ASN A 12 9.02 -6.81 -17.78
CA ASN A 12 7.61 -6.97 -18.14
C ASN A 12 6.73 -5.71 -18.13
N MET A 13 6.15 -5.42 -19.29
CA MET A 13 5.11 -4.40 -19.52
C MET A 13 3.87 -4.75 -18.67
N ALA A 14 3.89 -4.33 -17.41
CA ALA A 14 2.69 -4.26 -16.60
C ALA A 14 1.74 -3.26 -17.24
N ILE A 15 0.49 -3.67 -17.48
CA ILE A 15 -0.60 -2.76 -17.85
C ILE A 15 -0.63 -1.69 -16.76
N THR A 16 -0.27 -0.46 -17.14
CA THR A 16 -0.23 0.68 -16.23
C THR A 16 -1.52 1.46 -16.43
N PRO A 17 -2.29 1.76 -15.37
CA PRO A 17 -3.49 2.58 -15.49
C PRO A 17 -3.15 3.93 -16.13
N SER A 18 -4.05 4.39 -16.99
CA SER A 18 -3.95 5.73 -17.54
C SER A 18 -4.30 6.75 -16.46
N PHE A 19 -3.37 7.69 -16.19
CA PHE A 19 -3.63 8.79 -15.26
C PHE A 19 -4.12 10.00 -16.03
N LYS A 20 -5.36 10.42 -15.78
CA LYS A 20 -5.87 11.71 -16.26
C LYS A 20 -5.45 12.80 -15.29
N ARG A 21 -4.77 13.82 -15.82
CA ARG A 21 -4.43 15.00 -15.04
C ARG A 21 -5.67 15.81 -14.71
N VAL A 22 -5.76 16.24 -13.46
CA VAL A 22 -6.85 17.05 -12.91
C VAL A 22 -6.22 18.19 -12.11
N ALA A 23 -6.74 19.41 -12.26
CA ALA A 23 -6.35 20.50 -11.38
C ALA A 23 -6.86 20.24 -9.95
N LEU A 24 -6.10 20.67 -8.95
CA LEU A 24 -6.48 20.45 -7.55
C LEU A 24 -7.89 20.99 -7.21
N ASP A 25 -8.26 22.13 -7.79
CA ASP A 25 -9.58 22.73 -7.56
C ASP A 25 -10.73 21.91 -8.12
N ASP A 26 -10.48 21.18 -9.21
CA ASP A 26 -11.45 20.32 -9.91
C ASP A 26 -11.53 18.91 -9.31
N LEU A 27 -10.70 18.57 -8.33
CA LEU A 27 -10.76 17.27 -7.65
C LEU A 27 -12.04 17.20 -6.80
N SER A 28 -12.98 16.35 -7.21
CA SER A 28 -14.27 16.14 -6.55
C SER A 28 -14.74 14.69 -6.69
N LEU A 29 -15.82 14.32 -6.00
CA LEU A 29 -16.42 12.99 -6.12
C LEU A 29 -16.86 12.70 -7.56
N SER A 30 -17.44 13.69 -8.23
CA SER A 30 -17.86 13.57 -9.64
C SER A 30 -16.68 13.37 -10.59
N THR A 31 -15.54 13.98 -10.28
CA THR A 31 -14.31 13.82 -11.05
C THR A 31 -13.76 12.41 -10.92
N ILE A 32 -13.62 11.90 -9.69
CA ILE A 32 -13.00 10.58 -9.45
C ILE A 32 -13.91 9.40 -9.83
N THR A 33 -15.23 9.64 -9.94
CA THR A 33 -16.20 8.66 -10.43
C THR A 33 -16.47 8.76 -11.94
N HIS A 34 -15.75 9.64 -12.64
CA HIS A 34 -15.91 9.80 -14.08
C HIS A 34 -15.25 8.63 -14.85
N ARG A 35 -15.97 8.06 -15.82
CA ARG A 35 -15.51 6.97 -16.71
C ARG A 35 -14.41 7.36 -17.72
N ALA A 36 -13.83 8.56 -17.61
CA ALA A 36 -12.91 9.07 -18.62
C ALA A 36 -11.46 8.60 -18.41
N ALA A 37 -11.15 8.03 -17.26
CA ALA A 37 -9.82 7.54 -16.93
C ALA A 37 -9.87 6.49 -15.84
N ASP A 38 -8.87 5.62 -15.83
CA ASP A 38 -8.73 4.55 -14.84
C ASP A 38 -8.11 5.07 -13.54
N SER A 39 -7.38 6.18 -13.58
CA SER A 39 -6.82 6.82 -12.39
C SER A 39 -6.65 8.31 -12.63
N PHE A 40 -6.46 9.07 -11.55
CA PHE A 40 -6.32 10.53 -11.62
C PHE A 40 -4.99 10.97 -11.04
N GLU A 41 -4.38 11.97 -11.66
CA GLU A 41 -3.15 12.57 -11.17
C GLU A 41 -3.38 14.06 -10.93
N VAL A 42 -2.96 14.52 -9.75
CA VAL A 42 -2.95 15.94 -9.39
C VAL A 42 -1.49 16.33 -9.14
N GLU A 43 -1.00 17.25 -9.94
CA GLU A 43 0.32 17.83 -9.78
C GLU A 43 0.23 18.97 -8.76
N LEU A 44 0.99 18.89 -7.67
CA LEU A 44 1.06 19.93 -6.66
C LEU A 44 2.34 20.77 -6.85
N ASP A 45 2.24 22.07 -6.63
CA ASP A 45 3.36 23.01 -6.81
C ASP A 45 4.28 23.06 -5.59
N ASP A 46 3.77 22.79 -4.40
CA ASP A 46 4.53 22.84 -3.16
C ASP A 46 3.92 21.99 -2.03
N TRP A 47 4.58 21.97 -0.87
CA TRP A 47 4.11 21.24 0.31
C TRP A 47 2.78 21.80 0.86
N SER A 48 2.49 23.09 0.70
CA SER A 48 1.27 23.71 1.24
C SER A 48 0.01 23.20 0.52
N GLN A 49 0.10 22.98 -0.79
CA GLN A 49 -0.98 22.38 -1.58
C GLN A 49 -1.27 20.93 -1.18
N PHE A 50 -0.34 20.22 -0.52
CA PHE A 50 -0.63 18.89 0.03
C PHE A 50 -1.76 18.93 1.05
N HIS A 51 -1.77 19.91 1.96
CA HIS A 51 -2.85 20.07 2.93
C HIS A 51 -4.19 20.41 2.26
N GLN A 52 -4.16 21.20 1.18
CA GLN A 52 -5.35 21.50 0.38
C GLN A 52 -5.89 20.25 -0.32
N ALA A 53 -5.01 19.40 -0.84
CA ALA A 53 -5.37 18.09 -1.39
C ALA A 53 -6.04 17.18 -0.36
N LEU A 54 -5.53 17.13 0.88
CA LEU A 54 -6.18 16.38 1.95
C LEU A 54 -7.58 16.92 2.26
N ALA A 55 -7.76 18.24 2.31
CA ALA A 55 -9.08 18.85 2.50
C ALA A 55 -10.07 18.51 1.36
N LYS A 56 -9.59 18.39 0.11
CA LYS A 56 -10.42 17.92 -1.02
C LYS A 56 -10.86 16.47 -0.82
N LEU A 57 -9.94 15.56 -0.44
CA LEU A 57 -10.28 14.16 -0.15
C LEU A 57 -11.28 14.03 1.00
N GLU A 58 -11.13 14.83 2.06
CA GLU A 58 -12.09 14.88 3.19
C GLU A 58 -13.47 15.42 2.77
N SER A 59 -13.54 16.33 1.78
CA SER A 59 -14.82 16.75 1.20
C SER A 59 -15.49 15.62 0.44
N ILE A 60 -14.70 14.88 -0.36
CA ILE A 60 -15.18 13.73 -1.12
C ILE A 60 -15.74 12.64 -0.19
N ASP A 61 -15.06 12.36 0.93
CA ASP A 61 -15.53 11.39 1.93
C ASP A 61 -16.88 11.78 2.56
N ARG A 62 -17.11 13.08 2.77
CA ARG A 62 -18.39 13.59 3.30
C ARG A 62 -19.53 13.56 2.28
N GLU A 63 -19.21 13.72 1.00
CA GLU A 63 -20.18 13.67 -0.10
C GLU A 63 -20.54 12.23 -0.50
N ALA A 64 -19.59 11.32 -0.45
CA ALA A 64 -19.82 9.91 -0.74
C ALA A 64 -20.63 9.27 0.40
N ASP A 65 -21.68 8.51 0.08
CA ASP A 65 -22.48 7.75 1.05
C ASP A 65 -21.70 6.52 1.57
N THR A 66 -20.54 6.77 2.16
CA THR A 66 -19.63 5.76 2.72
C THR A 66 -20.12 5.24 4.08
N ALA A 67 -21.12 5.89 4.68
CA ALA A 67 -21.74 5.49 5.94
C ALA A 67 -22.50 4.16 5.80
N ALA A 68 -23.11 3.89 4.63
CA ALA A 68 -23.87 2.66 4.38
C ALA A 68 -23.01 1.38 4.23
N LEU A 69 -21.69 1.51 4.04
CA LEU A 69 -20.79 0.39 3.72
C LEU A 69 -19.71 0.11 4.78
N GLY A 70 -19.77 0.79 5.93
CA GLY A 70 -18.74 0.66 6.95
C GLY A 70 -17.41 1.23 6.48
N SER A 71 -17.30 2.57 6.39
CA SER A 71 -16.03 3.30 6.38
C SER A 71 -15.01 2.80 5.33
N THR A 72 -15.31 2.94 4.03
CA THR A 72 -14.23 2.97 3.02
C THR A 72 -13.50 4.30 3.15
N LYS A 73 -12.43 4.34 3.96
CA LYS A 73 -11.56 5.51 4.12
C LYS A 73 -10.45 5.48 3.09
N TRP A 74 -9.89 6.64 2.77
CA TRP A 74 -8.67 6.72 1.98
C TRP A 74 -7.51 5.97 2.64
N LEU A 75 -6.83 5.16 1.84
CA LEU A 75 -5.57 4.52 2.16
C LEU A 75 -4.46 5.18 1.35
N PHE A 76 -3.34 5.47 1.99
CA PHE A 76 -2.26 6.25 1.40
C PHE A 76 -0.98 5.44 1.23
N ARG A 77 -0.19 5.77 0.20
CA ARG A 77 1.13 5.17 -0.03
C ARG A 77 2.12 6.17 -0.61
N GLY A 78 3.26 6.36 0.05
CA GLY A 78 4.34 7.23 -0.41
C GLY A 78 5.33 6.51 -1.31
N HIS A 79 5.76 7.18 -2.37
CA HIS A 79 6.84 6.77 -3.27
C HIS A 79 7.81 7.92 -3.44
N ALA A 80 9.09 7.61 -3.41
CA ALA A 80 10.14 8.61 -3.51
C ALA A 80 10.38 9.09 -4.96
N ASP A 81 9.87 8.34 -5.94
CA ASP A 81 9.85 8.69 -7.34
C ASP A 81 8.41 8.65 -7.84
N SER A 82 7.95 9.74 -8.43
CA SER A 82 6.61 9.81 -9.00
C SER A 82 6.39 8.92 -10.21
N GLU A 83 7.44 8.44 -10.87
CA GLU A 83 7.33 7.55 -12.03
C GLU A 83 7.17 6.08 -11.63
N TRP A 84 7.38 5.72 -10.35
CA TRP A 84 7.29 4.33 -9.92
C TRP A 84 5.85 3.82 -9.89
N PRO A 85 5.59 2.63 -10.48
CA PRO A 85 4.29 2.00 -10.39
C PRO A 85 4.07 1.37 -9.00
N ILE A 86 2.81 1.15 -8.65
CA ILE A 86 2.45 0.43 -7.42
C ILE A 86 2.59 -1.08 -7.66
N ILE A 87 3.77 -1.61 -7.35
CA ILE A 87 4.08 -3.04 -7.46
C ILE A 87 4.43 -3.65 -6.09
N SER A 88 4.02 -4.89 -5.86
CA SER A 88 4.34 -5.63 -4.63
C SER A 88 5.83 -5.97 -4.53
N THR A 89 6.30 -6.37 -3.34
CA THR A 89 7.68 -6.89 -3.24
C THR A 89 7.85 -8.24 -3.90
N LEU A 90 6.79 -9.04 -4.00
CA LEU A 90 6.85 -10.29 -4.75
C LEU A 90 7.05 -10.01 -6.24
N GLU A 91 6.30 -9.06 -6.82
CA GLU A 91 6.49 -8.61 -8.21
C GLU A 91 7.92 -8.09 -8.45
N ARG A 92 8.47 -7.28 -7.53
CA ARG A 92 9.87 -6.80 -7.63
C ARG A 92 10.90 -7.93 -7.54
N PHE A 93 10.63 -8.93 -6.69
CA PHE A 93 11.52 -10.08 -6.52
C PHE A 93 11.43 -11.04 -7.72
N ASN A 94 10.29 -11.03 -8.42
CA ASN A 94 10.00 -11.79 -9.64
C ASN A 94 10.32 -13.30 -9.55
N PRO A 95 9.81 -14.03 -8.54
CA PRO A 95 9.96 -15.48 -8.48
C PRO A 95 8.99 -16.17 -9.45
N SER A 96 9.26 -17.43 -9.78
CA SER A 96 8.31 -18.30 -10.49
C SER A 96 7.19 -18.78 -9.54
N ILE A 97 6.35 -17.85 -9.09
CA ILE A 97 5.20 -18.09 -8.22
C ILE A 97 3.99 -17.40 -8.85
N ASP A 98 2.97 -18.18 -9.17
CA ASP A 98 1.80 -17.68 -9.90
C ASP A 98 0.58 -17.50 -9.01
N THR A 99 0.50 -18.28 -7.94
CA THR A 99 -0.72 -18.41 -7.13
C THR A 99 -0.47 -18.11 -5.66
N LEU A 100 -1.54 -17.71 -4.97
CA LEU A 100 -1.49 -17.47 -3.53
C LEU A 100 -1.17 -18.76 -2.77
N GLU A 101 -1.69 -19.91 -3.22
CA GLU A 101 -1.44 -21.20 -2.60
C GLU A 101 0.03 -21.63 -2.74
N GLU A 102 0.66 -21.39 -3.90
CA GLU A 102 2.11 -21.60 -4.06
C GLU A 102 2.90 -20.68 -3.15
N TYR A 103 2.56 -19.37 -3.17
CA TYR A 103 3.21 -18.39 -2.31
C TYR A 103 3.13 -18.79 -0.83
N TYR A 104 1.95 -19.18 -0.36
CA TYR A 104 1.73 -19.64 1.00
C TYR A 104 2.57 -20.87 1.33
N ALA A 105 2.67 -21.84 0.41
CA ALA A 105 3.52 -23.01 0.60
C ALA A 105 5.01 -22.64 0.75
N TYR A 106 5.51 -21.65 0.01
CA TYR A 106 6.87 -21.14 0.19
C TYR A 106 7.05 -20.37 1.50
N ALA A 107 6.08 -19.54 1.87
CA ALA A 107 6.06 -18.80 3.12
C ALA A 107 6.00 -19.72 4.35
N TYR A 108 5.29 -20.84 4.26
CA TYR A 108 5.10 -21.80 5.36
C TYR A 108 6.37 -22.61 5.72
N ARG A 109 7.22 -22.91 4.72
CA ARG A 109 8.43 -23.73 4.89
C ARG A 109 9.41 -23.19 5.95
N PRO A 110 9.81 -21.91 5.93
CA PRO A 110 10.75 -21.37 6.90
C PRO A 110 10.15 -21.11 8.29
N ARG A 111 8.84 -21.34 8.52
CA ARG A 111 8.15 -20.89 9.75
C ARG A 111 8.87 -21.31 11.03
N TYR A 112 9.27 -22.57 11.18
CA TYR A 112 9.93 -23.03 12.40
C TYR A 112 11.30 -22.39 12.62
N GLY A 113 12.03 -22.08 11.55
CA GLY A 113 13.28 -21.33 11.64
C GLY A 113 13.05 -19.90 12.13
N ILE A 114 11.99 -19.26 11.62
CA ILE A 114 11.60 -17.90 12.02
C ILE A 114 11.10 -17.89 13.47
N GLU A 115 10.22 -18.83 13.84
CA GLU A 115 9.69 -18.96 15.21
C GLU A 115 10.82 -19.21 16.21
N SER A 116 11.74 -20.13 15.90
CA SER A 116 12.89 -20.43 16.75
C SER A 116 13.82 -19.21 16.92
N ALA A 117 14.04 -18.44 15.85
CA ALA A 117 14.92 -17.28 15.88
C ALA A 117 14.31 -16.06 16.58
N THR A 118 12.97 -15.95 16.58
CA THR A 118 12.27 -14.74 17.02
C THR A 118 11.50 -14.91 18.33
N GLY A 119 11.27 -16.16 18.75
CA GLY A 119 10.42 -16.50 19.89
C GLY A 119 8.92 -16.29 19.64
N GLN A 120 8.52 -15.82 18.45
CA GLN A 120 7.12 -15.73 18.04
C GLN A 120 6.62 -17.11 17.62
N GLN A 121 5.30 -17.32 17.68
CA GLN A 121 4.65 -18.54 17.22
C GLN A 121 3.35 -18.17 16.50
N TRP A 122 3.04 -18.90 15.42
CA TRP A 122 1.79 -18.73 14.70
C TRP A 122 1.13 -20.08 14.46
N ASN A 123 -0.14 -20.21 14.85
CA ASN A 123 -0.91 -21.39 14.55
C ASN A 123 -1.50 -21.28 13.14
N ILE A 124 -0.72 -21.66 12.13
CA ILE A 124 -1.08 -21.57 10.71
C ILE A 124 -1.27 -22.95 10.10
N ARG A 125 -2.22 -23.07 9.18
CA ARG A 125 -2.55 -24.35 8.54
C ARG A 125 -1.42 -24.82 7.63
N PRO A 126 -1.23 -26.14 7.48
CA PRO A 126 -0.33 -26.65 6.44
C PRO A 126 -0.86 -26.30 5.04
N PRO A 127 0.01 -26.23 4.02
CA PRO A 127 -0.39 -25.74 2.69
C PRO A 127 -1.53 -26.50 2.01
N HIS A 128 -1.71 -27.80 2.30
CA HIS A 128 -2.79 -28.59 1.73
C HIS A 128 -4.16 -28.19 2.31
N GLU A 129 -4.25 -28.01 3.63
CA GLU A 129 -5.47 -27.50 4.30
C GLU A 129 -5.79 -26.06 3.85
N PHE A 130 -4.75 -25.21 3.76
CA PHE A 130 -4.92 -23.85 3.25
C PHE A 130 -5.53 -23.85 1.84
N ALA A 131 -5.01 -24.67 0.93
CA ALA A 131 -5.46 -24.72 -0.46
C ALA A 131 -6.89 -25.30 -0.60
N GLU A 132 -7.27 -26.28 0.20
CA GLU A 132 -8.61 -26.89 0.16
C GLU A 132 -9.70 -25.90 0.60
N GLU A 133 -9.44 -25.14 1.67
CA GLU A 133 -10.43 -24.20 2.20
C GLU A 133 -10.52 -22.91 1.38
N PHE A 134 -9.46 -22.49 0.68
CA PHE A 134 -9.43 -21.22 -0.05
C PHE A 134 -10.26 -21.18 -1.35
N GLY A 135 -10.80 -22.30 -1.84
CA GLY A 135 -11.37 -22.46 -3.20
C GLY A 135 -12.55 -21.55 -3.64
N GLN A 136 -13.01 -20.63 -2.79
CA GLN A 136 -14.10 -19.68 -3.09
C GLN A 136 -13.68 -18.24 -2.77
N ALA A 137 -13.97 -17.27 -3.66
CA ALA A 137 -13.53 -15.86 -3.52
C ALA A 137 -14.06 -15.15 -2.26
N ALA A 138 -15.23 -15.56 -1.74
CA ALA A 138 -15.73 -15.10 -0.44
C ALA A 138 -14.80 -15.53 0.72
N VAL A 139 -14.06 -16.63 0.55
CA VAL A 139 -13.13 -17.19 1.53
C VAL A 139 -11.80 -16.44 1.59
N VAL A 140 -11.46 -15.58 0.64
CA VAL A 140 -10.25 -14.75 0.80
C VAL A 140 -10.43 -13.79 1.97
N LEU A 141 -11.56 -13.08 2.02
CA LEU A 141 -11.88 -12.15 3.10
C LEU A 141 -12.25 -12.90 4.38
N THR A 142 -13.05 -13.97 4.30
CA THR A 142 -13.42 -14.71 5.51
C THR A 142 -12.29 -15.57 6.04
N GLY A 143 -11.45 -16.15 5.19
CA GLY A 143 -10.36 -17.05 5.57
C GLY A 143 -9.27 -16.36 6.39
N PHE A 144 -8.84 -15.16 5.99
CA PHE A 144 -7.92 -14.37 6.81
C PHE A 144 -8.60 -13.80 8.07
N ASN A 145 -9.91 -13.58 8.05
CA ASN A 145 -10.66 -13.17 9.24
C ASN A 145 -10.92 -14.33 10.22
N THR A 146 -11.06 -15.57 9.73
CA THR A 146 -11.27 -16.77 10.56
C THR A 146 -9.96 -17.38 11.05
N GLN A 147 -8.84 -17.13 10.36
CA GLN A 147 -7.49 -17.53 10.75
C GLN A 147 -6.57 -16.30 10.90
N PRO A 148 -6.69 -15.54 12.01
CA PRO A 148 -5.95 -14.29 12.20
C PRO A 148 -4.43 -14.50 12.26
N ASP A 149 -3.95 -15.68 12.65
CA ASP A 149 -2.53 -16.01 12.72
C ASP A 149 -1.87 -16.12 11.34
N GLU A 150 -2.60 -16.56 10.31
CA GLU A 150 -2.09 -16.62 8.93
C GLU A 150 -1.84 -15.22 8.39
N TYR A 151 -2.82 -14.33 8.58
CA TYR A 151 -2.68 -12.93 8.23
C TYR A 151 -1.55 -12.27 9.04
N ALA A 152 -1.50 -12.49 10.37
CA ALA A 152 -0.43 -11.97 11.22
C ALA A 152 0.97 -12.44 10.77
N TYR A 153 1.11 -13.70 10.37
CA TYR A 153 2.34 -14.29 9.87
C TYR A 153 2.77 -13.67 8.54
N LEU A 154 1.86 -13.56 7.56
CA LEU A 154 2.15 -12.94 6.26
C LEU A 154 2.52 -11.46 6.40
N VAL A 155 1.85 -10.74 7.30
CA VAL A 155 2.21 -9.36 7.65
C VAL A 155 3.59 -9.31 8.28
N TYR A 156 3.91 -10.22 9.20
CA TYR A 156 5.22 -10.29 9.83
C TYR A 156 6.33 -10.52 8.78
N LEU A 157 6.13 -11.46 7.87
CA LEU A 157 7.05 -11.72 6.75
C LEU A 157 7.28 -10.47 5.90
N ARG A 158 6.20 -9.83 5.44
CA ARG A 158 6.22 -8.60 4.65
C ARG A 158 7.05 -7.51 5.33
N HIS A 159 6.77 -7.32 6.61
CA HIS A 159 7.43 -6.37 7.49
C HIS A 159 8.93 -6.60 7.63
N HIS A 160 9.35 -7.86 7.69
CA HIS A 160 10.76 -8.24 7.87
C HIS A 160 11.51 -8.43 6.53
N GLY A 161 10.89 -8.08 5.41
CA GLY A 161 11.53 -8.02 4.09
C GLY A 161 11.42 -9.29 3.26
N PHE A 162 10.64 -10.27 3.71
CA PHE A 162 10.30 -11.41 2.86
C PHE A 162 9.45 -10.91 1.67
N PRO A 163 9.78 -11.30 0.42
CA PRO A 163 8.98 -10.92 -0.75
C PRO A 163 7.53 -11.34 -0.54
N SER A 164 6.62 -10.38 -0.62
CA SER A 164 5.20 -10.60 -0.33
C SER A 164 4.31 -9.96 -1.40
N PRO A 165 3.18 -10.62 -1.76
CA PRO A 165 2.18 -10.08 -2.68
C PRO A 165 1.29 -9.02 -2.01
N LEU A 166 1.38 -8.88 -0.68
CA LEU A 166 0.73 -7.79 0.04
C LEU A 166 1.38 -6.46 -0.33
N LEU A 167 0.53 -5.48 -0.66
CA LEU A 167 0.91 -4.08 -0.68
C LEU A 167 0.59 -3.44 0.66
N ASP A 168 1.51 -2.63 1.15
CA ASP A 168 1.29 -1.84 2.36
C ASP A 168 0.71 -0.47 2.01
N TRP A 169 -0.30 -0.09 2.74
CA TRP A 169 -0.89 1.23 2.77
C TRP A 169 -0.82 1.75 4.19
N THR A 170 -1.05 3.05 4.36
CA THR A 170 -1.23 3.67 5.66
C THR A 170 -2.51 4.48 5.66
N ARG A 171 -3.24 4.47 6.78
CA ARG A 171 -4.37 5.38 6.96
C ARG A 171 -3.97 6.84 7.13
N SER A 172 -2.68 7.11 7.36
CA SER A 172 -2.19 8.47 7.58
C SER A 172 -1.55 9.03 6.30
N PRO A 173 -2.09 10.11 5.72
CA PRO A 173 -1.47 10.78 4.58
C PRO A 173 -0.07 11.31 4.92
N TYR A 174 0.17 11.67 6.18
CA TYR A 174 1.47 12.17 6.64
C TYR A 174 2.51 11.06 6.79
N VAL A 175 2.11 9.84 7.16
CA VAL A 175 3.02 8.68 7.12
C VAL A 175 3.39 8.34 5.67
N ALA A 176 2.44 8.42 4.74
CA ALA A 176 2.72 8.26 3.32
C ALA A 176 3.68 9.35 2.82
N ALA A 177 3.42 10.62 3.15
CA ALA A 177 4.31 11.73 2.79
C ALA A 177 5.72 11.56 3.38
N PHE A 178 5.85 11.08 4.63
CA PHE A 178 7.14 10.72 5.22
C PHE A 178 7.87 9.71 4.34
N PHE A 179 7.21 8.61 3.93
CA PHE A 179 7.87 7.62 3.09
C PHE A 179 8.26 8.17 1.71
N ALA A 180 7.44 9.03 1.13
CA ALA A 180 7.74 9.71 -0.13
C ALA A 180 9.00 10.60 -0.01
N TYR A 181 9.16 11.35 1.09
CA TYR A 181 10.26 12.29 1.25
C TYR A 181 11.48 11.77 2.03
N SER A 182 11.37 10.63 2.72
CA SER A 182 12.37 10.16 3.71
C SER A 182 13.81 10.04 3.19
N ARG A 183 14.00 9.90 1.88
CA ARG A 183 15.32 9.88 1.23
C ARG A 183 15.43 10.84 0.04
N ALA A 184 14.52 11.80 -0.06
CA ALA A 184 14.48 12.74 -1.17
C ALA A 184 15.74 13.63 -1.24
N TYR A 185 16.46 13.82 -0.13
CA TYR A 185 17.74 14.55 -0.11
C TYR A 185 18.90 13.78 -0.80
N GLU A 186 18.78 12.47 -0.98
CA GLU A 186 19.78 11.63 -1.68
C GLU A 186 19.38 11.31 -3.13
N GLN A 187 18.14 11.59 -3.51
CA GLN A 187 17.56 11.21 -4.79
C GLN A 187 17.69 12.31 -5.85
N ARG A 188 17.66 11.89 -7.12
CA ARG A 188 17.80 12.79 -8.28
C ARG A 188 16.48 13.07 -8.99
N GLN A 189 15.45 12.29 -8.68
CA GLN A 189 14.11 12.37 -9.25
C GLN A 189 13.47 13.71 -8.93
N GLU A 190 12.85 14.38 -9.89
CA GLU A 190 12.35 15.73 -9.68
C GLU A 190 11.12 15.78 -8.76
N ARG A 191 10.34 14.69 -8.71
CA ARG A 191 9.06 14.64 -8.00
C ARG A 191 8.89 13.33 -7.24
N VAL A 192 8.29 13.43 -6.05
CA VAL A 192 7.81 12.30 -5.25
C VAL A 192 6.32 12.07 -5.53
N ALA A 193 5.77 10.94 -5.08
CA ALA A 193 4.33 10.68 -5.16
C ALA A 193 3.72 10.23 -3.83
N VAL A 194 2.49 10.66 -3.59
CA VAL A 194 1.59 10.12 -2.57
C VAL A 194 0.34 9.63 -3.29
N PHE A 195 0.13 8.32 -3.25
CA PHE A 195 -1.10 7.70 -3.76
C PHE A 195 -2.17 7.69 -2.67
N ALA A 196 -3.41 7.91 -3.07
CA ALA A 196 -4.62 7.78 -2.26
C ALA A 196 -5.57 6.79 -2.96
N TYR A 197 -5.87 5.70 -2.28
CA TYR A 197 -6.71 4.61 -2.75
C TYR A 197 -8.02 4.58 -1.95
N LEU A 198 -9.13 4.45 -2.66
CA LEU A 198 -10.46 4.30 -2.10
C LEU A 198 -11.14 3.08 -2.72
N GLU A 199 -11.46 2.09 -1.89
CA GLU A 199 -11.97 0.79 -2.35
C GLU A 199 -13.34 0.88 -3.04
N ALA A 200 -14.25 1.71 -2.53
CA ALA A 200 -15.56 1.94 -3.14
C ALA A 200 -16.09 3.34 -2.81
N THR A 201 -16.89 3.91 -3.72
CA THR A 201 -17.50 5.25 -3.55
C THR A 201 -18.98 5.19 -3.15
N GLY A 202 -19.41 4.16 -2.41
CA GLY A 202 -20.78 4.08 -1.85
C GLY A 202 -21.69 2.95 -2.35
N ARG A 203 -21.29 2.13 -3.34
CA ARG A 203 -22.13 0.99 -3.83
C ARG A 203 -21.58 -0.41 -3.53
N GLY A 204 -20.57 -0.50 -2.68
CA GLY A 204 -19.85 -1.73 -2.38
C GLY A 204 -18.96 -2.15 -3.55
N LYS A 205 -18.24 -3.25 -3.36
CA LYS A 205 -17.33 -3.79 -4.37
C LYS A 205 -18.00 -4.92 -5.14
N ALA A 206 -18.03 -4.81 -6.47
CA ALA A 206 -18.46 -5.87 -7.36
C ALA A 206 -17.23 -6.67 -7.80
N THR A 207 -17.29 -7.99 -7.66
CA THR A 207 -16.21 -8.89 -8.06
C THR A 207 -16.65 -9.78 -9.22
N SER A 208 -15.74 -10.04 -10.15
CA SER A 208 -15.93 -11.00 -11.25
C SER A 208 -14.86 -12.07 -11.14
N PRO A 209 -15.20 -13.38 -11.23
CA PRO A 209 -14.22 -14.46 -11.07
C PRO A 209 -13.00 -14.34 -12.00
N ALA A 210 -13.20 -13.82 -13.21
CA ALA A 210 -12.14 -13.70 -14.22
C ALA A 210 -11.37 -12.38 -14.17
N SER A 211 -11.75 -11.42 -13.32
CA SER A 211 -11.13 -10.10 -13.24
C SER A 211 -10.17 -10.01 -12.04
N PRO A 212 -9.05 -9.29 -12.17
CA PRO A 212 -8.23 -8.90 -11.03
C PRO A 212 -9.09 -8.17 -9.99
N THR A 213 -9.01 -8.61 -8.74
CA THR A 213 -9.79 -8.08 -7.63
C THR A 213 -8.85 -7.75 -6.48
N ILE A 214 -8.90 -6.51 -6.00
CA ILE A 214 -8.15 -6.08 -4.82
C ILE A 214 -8.94 -6.49 -3.56
N TYR A 215 -8.27 -7.07 -2.59
CA TYR A 215 -8.82 -7.42 -1.28
C TYR A 215 -8.07 -6.62 -0.22
N SER A 216 -8.80 -5.90 0.63
CA SER A 216 -8.24 -5.12 1.73
C SER A 216 -8.21 -5.94 3.03
N PHE A 217 -7.12 -5.81 3.80
CA PHE A 217 -6.90 -6.48 5.08
C PHE A 217 -6.43 -5.49 6.14
N GLY A 218 -6.94 -5.67 7.35
CA GLY A 218 -6.65 -4.81 8.48
C GLY A 218 -7.92 -4.29 9.15
N PRO A 219 -7.77 -3.35 10.10
CA PRO A 219 -6.50 -2.85 10.64
C PRO A 219 -6.03 -3.63 11.88
N TYR A 220 -6.73 -4.69 12.27
CA TYR A 220 -6.48 -5.38 13.54
C TYR A 220 -5.82 -6.73 13.29
N THR A 221 -4.56 -6.86 13.72
CA THR A 221 -3.84 -8.14 13.71
C THR A 221 -2.74 -8.15 14.76
N ARG A 222 -2.46 -9.31 15.36
CA ARG A 222 -1.39 -9.45 16.35
C ARG A 222 -0.05 -9.60 15.63
N THR A 223 0.61 -8.48 15.36
CA THR A 223 1.91 -8.44 14.66
C THR A 223 2.86 -7.42 15.30
N ALA A 224 3.99 -7.16 14.65
CA ALA A 224 5.01 -6.23 15.13
C ALA A 224 4.44 -4.81 15.40
N PRO A 225 4.86 -4.11 16.48
CA PRO A 225 4.31 -2.80 16.88
C PRO A 225 4.27 -1.75 15.77
N ARG A 226 5.25 -1.78 14.86
CA ARG A 226 5.32 -0.88 13.69
C ARG A 226 4.06 -0.88 12.83
N HIS A 227 3.30 -1.97 12.79
CA HIS A 227 2.01 -2.02 12.08
C HIS A 227 1.07 -0.91 12.55
N TYR A 228 0.93 -0.78 13.88
CA TYR A 228 0.04 0.20 14.48
C TYR A 228 0.62 1.61 14.43
N ILE A 229 1.93 1.76 14.63
CA ILE A 229 2.61 3.06 14.58
C ILE A 229 2.52 3.68 13.18
N GLN A 230 2.74 2.87 12.14
CA GLN A 230 2.62 3.29 10.74
C GLN A 230 1.16 3.34 10.27
N GLN A 231 0.20 2.98 11.13
CA GLN A 231 -1.23 2.88 10.80
C GLN A 231 -1.46 2.04 9.54
N ALA A 232 -0.76 0.91 9.44
CA ALA A 232 -0.67 0.12 8.24
C ALA A 232 -1.96 -0.67 7.96
N GLU A 233 -2.32 -0.75 6.69
CA GLU A 233 -3.31 -1.68 6.14
C GLU A 233 -2.70 -2.34 4.91
N TYR A 234 -3.24 -3.47 4.47
CA TYR A 234 -2.66 -4.20 3.35
C TYR A 234 -3.70 -4.55 2.32
N THR A 235 -3.27 -4.61 1.05
CA THR A 235 -4.10 -5.12 -0.02
C THR A 235 -3.42 -6.28 -0.74
N LEU A 236 -4.23 -7.19 -1.28
CA LEU A 236 -3.80 -8.29 -2.14
C LEU A 236 -4.64 -8.27 -3.41
N CYS A 237 -4.02 -8.39 -4.58
CA CYS A 237 -4.75 -8.47 -5.83
C CYS A 237 -4.74 -9.92 -6.34
N LEU A 238 -5.93 -10.52 -6.49
CA LEU A 238 -6.09 -11.90 -6.95
C LEU A 238 -7.09 -11.99 -8.11
N ARG A 239 -6.98 -13.07 -8.87
CA ARG A 239 -7.96 -13.49 -9.87
C ARG A 239 -8.21 -14.98 -9.72
N LYS A 240 -9.47 -15.42 -9.77
CA LYS A 240 -9.80 -16.84 -9.70
C LYS A 240 -9.37 -17.52 -11.00
N ARG A 241 -8.52 -18.55 -10.92
CA ARG A 241 -8.18 -19.36 -12.10
C ARG A 241 -9.34 -20.33 -12.40
N SER A 242 -9.71 -20.43 -13.67
CA SER A 242 -10.72 -21.39 -14.13
C SER A 242 -10.22 -22.82 -13.92
N GLY A 243 -11.09 -23.73 -13.49
CA GLY A 243 -10.81 -25.18 -13.40
C GLY A 243 -10.30 -25.69 -12.05
N GLU A 244 -9.32 -25.03 -11.43
CA GLU A 244 -8.61 -25.59 -10.25
C GLU A 244 -9.00 -24.98 -8.89
N GLY A 245 -9.84 -23.93 -8.89
CA GLY A 245 -10.20 -23.25 -7.64
C GLY A 245 -9.06 -22.43 -6.99
N ARG A 246 -7.91 -22.33 -7.66
CA ARG A 246 -6.73 -21.60 -7.19
C ARG A 246 -6.80 -20.11 -7.51
N HIS A 247 -6.01 -19.32 -6.79
CA HIS A 247 -6.02 -17.85 -6.90
C HIS A 247 -4.72 -17.36 -7.51
N GLY A 248 -4.79 -16.88 -8.75
CA GLY A 248 -3.66 -16.24 -9.40
C GLY A 248 -3.36 -14.89 -8.74
N ILE A 249 -2.10 -14.66 -8.37
CA ILE A 249 -1.63 -13.37 -7.88
C ILE A 249 -1.57 -12.42 -9.08
N CYS A 250 -2.18 -11.25 -8.95
CA CYS A 250 -2.23 -10.23 -10.00
C CYS A 250 -1.55 -8.94 -9.54
N SER A 251 -1.18 -8.09 -10.49
CA SER A 251 -0.69 -6.76 -10.15
C SER A 251 -1.85 -5.87 -9.72
N HIS A 252 -1.62 -5.01 -8.74
CA HIS A 252 -2.61 -3.99 -8.38
C HIS A 252 -2.81 -2.99 -9.52
N MET A 253 -1.77 -2.73 -10.32
CA MET A 253 -1.86 -1.86 -11.50
C MET A 253 -2.82 -2.44 -12.55
N GLU A 254 -2.88 -3.77 -12.70
CA GLU A 254 -3.85 -4.44 -13.59
C GLU A 254 -5.29 -4.20 -13.09
N ALA A 255 -5.53 -4.27 -11.78
CA ALA A 255 -6.84 -3.99 -11.19
C ALA A 255 -7.22 -2.51 -11.33
N PHE A 256 -6.30 -1.59 -11.08
CA PHE A 256 -6.56 -0.16 -11.28
C PHE A 256 -6.86 0.18 -12.75
N ALA A 257 -6.18 -0.48 -13.70
CA ALA A 257 -6.41 -0.29 -15.14
C ALA A 257 -7.70 -0.95 -15.66
N SER A 258 -8.32 -1.84 -14.88
CA SER A 258 -9.55 -2.55 -15.23
C SER A 258 -10.73 -2.19 -14.32
N ARG A 259 -10.60 -1.11 -13.54
CA ARG A 259 -11.61 -0.71 -12.55
C ARG A 259 -12.94 -0.33 -13.21
N ASP A 260 -14.03 -0.52 -12.48
CA ASP A 260 -15.30 0.18 -12.75
C ASP A 260 -15.24 1.55 -12.08
N ALA A 261 -15.90 2.56 -12.64
CA ALA A 261 -15.75 3.96 -12.24
C ALA A 261 -16.11 4.25 -10.77
N ILE A 262 -16.73 3.29 -10.07
CA ILE A 262 -17.26 3.39 -8.71
C ILE A 262 -16.47 2.58 -7.65
N GLN A 263 -15.45 1.83 -8.07
CA GLN A 263 -14.62 1.02 -7.18
C GLN A 263 -13.14 1.14 -7.54
N ASP A 264 -12.29 0.77 -6.60
CA ASP A 264 -10.83 0.77 -6.74
C ASP A 264 -10.29 2.11 -7.29
N VAL A 265 -10.78 3.22 -6.73
CA VAL A 265 -10.40 4.57 -7.14
C VAL A 265 -8.98 4.84 -6.67
N LEU A 266 -8.12 5.28 -7.58
CA LEU A 266 -6.75 5.70 -7.29
C LEU A 266 -6.52 7.15 -7.73
N VAL A 267 -6.10 7.98 -6.78
CA VAL A 267 -5.62 9.35 -7.03
C VAL A 267 -4.14 9.41 -6.68
N LYS A 268 -3.33 9.97 -7.57
CA LYS A 268 -1.89 10.17 -7.39
C LYS A 268 -1.62 11.66 -7.24
N PHE A 269 -1.09 12.06 -6.09
CA PHE A 269 -0.54 13.39 -5.89
C PHE A 269 0.95 13.35 -6.17
N THR A 270 1.45 14.19 -7.06
CA THR A 270 2.90 14.37 -7.22
C THR A 270 3.31 15.68 -6.58
N LEU A 271 4.47 15.70 -5.94
CA LEU A 271 5.01 16.90 -5.30
C LEU A 271 6.48 17.10 -5.69
N PRO A 272 7.00 18.33 -5.75
CA PRO A 272 8.39 18.56 -6.08
C PRO A 272 9.32 18.01 -5.00
N ARG A 273 10.36 17.27 -5.39
CA ARG A 273 11.39 16.77 -4.49
C ARG A 273 12.04 17.91 -3.70
N SER A 274 12.15 19.11 -4.29
CA SER A 274 12.72 20.31 -3.63
C SER A 274 12.05 20.67 -2.31
N GLU A 275 10.79 20.26 -2.10
CA GLU A 275 10.03 20.52 -0.87
C GLU A 275 10.42 19.60 0.30
N TRP A 276 11.35 18.64 0.11
CA TRP A 276 11.71 17.66 1.13
C TRP A 276 12.05 18.27 2.49
N ARG A 277 12.73 19.43 2.51
CA ARG A 277 13.16 20.07 3.76
C ARG A 277 11.97 20.64 4.54
N ARG A 278 11.01 21.26 3.83
CA ARG A 278 9.77 21.75 4.44
C ARG A 278 8.90 20.59 4.92
N ALA A 279 8.73 19.57 4.08
CA ALA A 279 7.94 18.38 4.39
C ALA A 279 8.49 17.61 5.60
N LEU A 280 9.76 17.22 5.57
CA LEU A 280 10.38 16.48 6.67
C LEU A 280 10.49 17.33 7.95
N GLY A 281 10.76 18.64 7.84
CA GLY A 281 10.74 19.54 8.99
C GLY A 281 9.36 19.63 9.65
N TYR A 282 8.29 19.75 8.85
CA TYR A 282 6.91 19.73 9.36
C TYR A 282 6.57 18.40 10.03
N LEU A 283 6.89 17.28 9.39
CA LEU A 283 6.59 15.94 9.90
C LEU A 283 7.36 15.65 11.20
N ASP A 284 8.63 16.05 11.27
CA ASP A 284 9.46 15.82 12.45
C ASP A 284 8.97 16.58 13.69
N GLN A 285 8.50 17.83 13.52
CA GLN A 285 7.86 18.62 14.58
C GLN A 285 6.61 17.94 15.15
N HIS A 286 5.98 17.05 14.37
CA HIS A 286 4.82 16.24 14.77
C HIS A 286 5.21 14.80 15.16
N ASN A 287 6.49 14.57 15.50
CA ASN A 287 7.06 13.26 15.87
C ASN A 287 6.97 12.17 14.77
N MET A 288 6.76 12.56 13.51
CA MET A 288 6.77 11.64 12.36
C MET A 288 8.16 11.61 11.72
N ASN A 289 8.99 10.69 12.21
CA ASN A 289 10.35 10.47 11.74
C ASN A 289 10.69 8.97 11.70
N ALA A 290 11.87 8.65 11.18
CA ALA A 290 12.32 7.27 11.02
C ALA A 290 12.34 6.52 12.36
N HIS A 291 12.79 7.15 13.44
CA HIS A 291 12.82 6.51 14.75
C HIS A 291 11.42 6.12 15.22
N THR A 292 10.47 7.06 15.23
CA THR A 292 9.10 6.79 15.65
C THR A 292 8.50 5.68 14.79
N LEU A 293 8.61 5.78 13.47
CA LEU A 293 7.93 4.87 12.54
C LEU A 293 8.52 3.46 12.52
N TYR A 294 9.79 3.27 12.87
CA TYR A 294 10.45 1.96 12.84
C TYR A 294 10.78 1.38 14.22
N GLY A 295 10.96 2.23 15.24
CA GLY A 295 11.23 1.83 16.63
C GLY A 295 12.63 1.23 16.88
N SER A 296 13.60 1.46 16.00
CA SER A 296 14.96 0.89 16.10
C SER A 296 16.03 1.95 16.32
N VAL A 297 17.14 1.57 16.97
CA VAL A 297 18.32 2.43 17.18
C VAL A 297 18.93 2.88 15.86
N ASP A 298 19.04 2.01 14.86
CA ASP A 298 19.56 2.38 13.54
C ASP A 298 18.77 3.54 12.90
N ARG A 299 17.44 3.51 13.08
CA ARG A 299 16.53 4.56 12.61
C ARG A 299 16.50 5.79 13.51
N LEU A 300 16.95 5.67 14.77
CA LEU A 300 17.31 6.82 15.60
C LEU A 300 18.48 7.57 14.99
N MET A 301 19.54 6.86 14.60
CA MET A 301 20.74 7.48 14.04
C MET A 301 20.41 8.24 12.74
N GLU A 302 19.58 7.65 11.87
CA GLU A 302 19.06 8.34 10.69
C GLU A 302 18.28 9.61 11.05
N THR A 303 17.38 9.53 12.04
CA THR A 303 16.60 10.70 12.49
C THR A 303 17.49 11.81 13.02
N VAL A 304 18.47 11.47 13.88
CA VAL A 304 19.42 12.43 14.43
C VAL A 304 20.28 13.06 13.32
N ALA A 305 20.77 12.25 12.38
CA ALA A 305 21.56 12.76 11.26
C ALA A 305 20.75 13.75 10.39
N VAL A 306 19.51 13.40 10.02
CA VAL A 306 18.65 14.31 9.25
C VAL A 306 18.38 15.60 10.01
N ARG A 307 18.08 15.53 11.31
CA ARG A 307 17.83 16.73 12.14
C ARG A 307 19.04 17.64 12.21
N GLU A 308 20.16 17.11 12.71
CA GLU A 308 21.33 17.92 13.03
C GLU A 308 22.10 18.37 11.79
N MET A 309 22.18 17.52 10.76
CA MET A 309 23.02 17.79 9.58
C MET A 309 22.25 18.36 8.39
N LEU A 310 20.93 18.12 8.30
CA LEU A 310 20.14 18.47 7.11
C LEU A 310 19.00 19.44 7.39
N LEU A 311 18.39 19.45 8.57
CA LEU A 311 17.30 20.37 8.89
C LEU A 311 17.81 21.62 9.62
N ASN A 312 18.70 21.44 10.59
CA ASN A 312 19.30 22.51 11.41
C ASN A 312 20.53 23.17 10.76
N ALA A 313 20.99 22.69 9.60
CA ALA A 313 22.13 23.28 8.92
C ALA A 313 21.75 24.66 8.35
N ASP A 314 22.37 25.72 8.87
CA ASP A 314 22.21 27.12 8.41
C ASP A 314 22.44 27.32 6.91
#